data_AF-A0A9W9IN93-F1
#
_entry.id   AF-A0A9W9IN93-F1
#
_cell.length_a   1.000
_cell.length_b   1.000
_cell.length_c   1.000
_cell.angle_alpha   90.00
_cell.angle_beta   90.00
_cell.angle_gamma   90.00
#
_symmetry.space_group_name_H-M   'P 1'
#
loop_
_entity.id
_entity.type
_entity.pdbx_description
1 polymer ?
#
loop_
_entity_poly.entity_id
_entity_poly.type
_entity_poly.pdbx_seq_one_letter_code
_entity_poly.pdbx_strand_id
1 'polypeptide(L)'
;MSAMDLEQVLSDWEESLADDIRRLVIRGTNLDFPGAANFRLSYLAVKLLLRRIQLDLSNGSAQMEESTPSPLHMHAQRSAEDITHLIQELDETQLQGFWIPVHAFSITSATMFLLRSGLRMKGNNRNMPLHVAKDMINTLQAHRQRFDWDIADNCLAHCSDLVEKLGMDNL
;
A
#
# COMPACT_ATOMS: atom_id res chain seq x y z
N MET A 1 -10.81 4.27 22.72
CA MET A 1 -10.16 3.17 21.99
C MET A 1 -8.80 3.66 21.55
N SER A 2 -7.73 3.10 22.11
CA SER A 2 -6.35 3.42 21.77
C SER A 2 -5.92 2.76 20.45
N ALA A 3 -4.80 3.17 19.87
CA ALA A 3 -4.26 2.48 18.70
C ALA A 3 -3.75 1.07 19.00
N MET A 4 -3.43 0.76 20.26
CA MET A 4 -3.10 -0.60 20.71
C MET A 4 -4.36 -1.47 20.75
N ASP A 5 -5.51 -0.91 21.15
CA ASP A 5 -6.79 -1.62 21.14
C ASP A 5 -7.15 -2.06 19.71
N LEU A 6 -6.93 -1.19 18.72
CA LEU A 6 -7.18 -1.50 17.31
C LEU A 6 -6.24 -2.58 16.75
N GLU A 7 -4.97 -2.59 17.16
CA GLU A 7 -4.02 -3.63 16.76
C GLU A 7 -4.39 -4.99 17.37
N GLN A 8 -4.85 -5.01 18.62
CA GLN A 8 -5.35 -6.22 19.25
C GLN A 8 -6.59 -6.75 18.52
N VAL A 9 -7.55 -5.88 18.21
CA VAL A 9 -8.76 -6.29 17.46
C VAL A 9 -8.41 -6.89 16.09
N LEU A 10 -7.43 -6.31 15.37
CA LEU A 10 -7.00 -6.87 14.09
C LEU A 10 -6.31 -8.24 14.27
N SER A 11 -5.48 -8.38 15.32
CA SER A 11 -4.77 -9.63 15.63
C SER A 11 -5.75 -10.73 16.03
N ASP A 12 -6.72 -10.43 16.91
CA ASP A 12 -7.78 -11.35 17.32
C ASP A 12 -8.61 -11.79 16.11
N TRP A 13 -8.90 -10.86 15.20
CA TRP A 13 -9.57 -11.18 13.95
C TRP A 13 -8.74 -12.12 13.08
N GLU A 14 -7.45 -11.85 12.88
CA GLU A 14 -6.53 -12.74 12.14
C GLU A 14 -6.48 -14.15 12.76
N GLU A 15 -6.45 -14.25 14.08
CA GLU A 15 -6.47 -15.50 14.84
C GLU A 15 -7.83 -16.22 14.79
N SER A 16 -8.93 -15.50 14.54
CA SER A 16 -10.26 -16.12 14.39
C SER A 16 -10.50 -16.76 13.01
N LEU A 17 -9.69 -16.41 12.00
CA LEU A 17 -9.86 -16.93 10.64
C LEU A 17 -9.51 -18.41 10.52
N ALA A 18 -10.25 -19.14 9.67
CA ALA A 18 -9.89 -20.49 9.24
C ALA A 18 -8.51 -20.49 8.53
N ASP A 19 -7.75 -21.59 8.61
CA ASP A 19 -6.34 -21.62 8.18
C ASP A 19 -6.11 -21.32 6.69
N ASP A 20 -7.05 -21.68 5.82
CA ASP A 20 -7.05 -21.34 4.40
C ASP A 20 -7.27 -19.83 4.18
N ILE A 21 -8.27 -19.26 4.84
CA ILE A 21 -8.59 -17.83 4.77
C ILE A 21 -7.47 -16.99 5.39
N ARG A 22 -6.91 -17.42 6.53
CA ARG A 22 -5.77 -16.76 7.18
C ARG A 22 -4.55 -16.73 6.26
N ARG A 23 -4.26 -17.83 5.55
CA ARG A 23 -3.17 -17.87 4.56
C ARG A 23 -3.42 -16.92 3.39
N LEU A 24 -4.65 -16.86 2.87
CA LEU A 24 -5.03 -15.90 1.84
C LEU A 24 -4.87 -14.45 2.31
N VAL A 25 -5.28 -14.13 3.53
CA VAL A 25 -5.20 -12.76 4.03
C VAL A 25 -3.76 -12.34 4.35
N ILE A 26 -3.04 -13.16 5.11
CA ILE A 26 -1.72 -12.80 5.65
C ILE A 26 -0.61 -13.03 4.61
N ARG A 27 -0.65 -14.15 3.89
CA ARG A 27 0.38 -14.52 2.91
C ARG A 27 -0.03 -14.22 1.47
N GLY A 28 -1.34 -14.16 1.22
CA GLY A 28 -1.95 -14.07 -0.12
C GLY A 28 -1.53 -15.11 -1.11
N THR A 29 -1.49 -16.33 -0.60
CA THR A 29 -1.63 -17.52 -1.43
C THR A 29 -3.10 -17.70 -1.84
N ASN A 30 -3.34 -18.34 -2.98
CA ASN A 30 -4.67 -18.73 -3.48
C ASN A 30 -5.60 -17.54 -3.81
N LEU A 31 -5.11 -16.60 -4.62
CA LEU A 31 -5.91 -15.47 -5.10
C LEU A 31 -6.86 -15.84 -6.27
N ASP A 32 -6.90 -17.12 -6.64
CA ASP A 32 -7.66 -17.65 -7.79
C ASP A 32 -9.18 -17.66 -7.56
N PHE A 33 -9.64 -17.46 -6.32
CA PHE A 33 -11.05 -17.42 -6.00
C PHE A 33 -11.65 -16.02 -6.26
N PRO A 34 -12.87 -15.93 -6.80
CA PRO A 34 -13.56 -14.66 -6.97
C PRO A 34 -13.61 -13.86 -5.65
N GLY A 35 -13.09 -12.64 -5.69
CA GLY A 35 -13.06 -11.75 -4.52
C GLY A 35 -11.87 -11.93 -3.58
N ALA A 36 -11.01 -12.94 -3.76
CA ALA A 36 -9.82 -13.16 -2.91
C ALA A 36 -8.86 -11.96 -2.92
N ALA A 37 -8.58 -11.42 -4.11
CA ALA A 37 -7.73 -10.24 -4.27
C ALA A 37 -8.33 -8.99 -3.59
N ASN A 38 -9.65 -8.77 -3.71
CA ASN A 38 -10.35 -7.69 -3.00
C ASN A 38 -10.26 -7.86 -1.48
N PHE A 39 -10.44 -9.09 -1.00
CA PHE A 39 -10.39 -9.37 0.42
C PHE A 39 -8.99 -9.15 0.99
N ARG A 40 -7.95 -9.62 0.30
CA ARG A 40 -6.56 -9.34 0.68
C ARG A 40 -6.27 -7.84 0.66
N LEU A 41 -6.67 -7.12 -0.38
CA LEU A 41 -6.44 -5.67 -0.44
C LEU A 41 -7.20 -4.91 0.65
N SER A 42 -8.41 -5.35 1.00
CA SER A 42 -9.18 -4.79 2.13
C SER A 42 -8.42 -4.92 3.44
N TYR A 43 -7.87 -6.11 3.71
CA TYR A 43 -7.04 -6.35 4.90
C TYR A 43 -5.79 -5.46 4.92
N LEU A 44 -5.04 -5.43 3.81
CA LEU A 44 -3.83 -4.61 3.72
C LEU A 44 -4.13 -3.12 3.86
N ALA A 45 -5.27 -2.65 3.32
CA ALA A 45 -5.72 -1.27 3.48
C ALA A 45 -6.02 -0.93 4.95
N VAL A 46 -6.71 -1.81 5.67
CA VAL A 46 -6.96 -1.65 7.12
C VAL A 46 -5.65 -1.63 7.90
N LYS A 47 -4.73 -2.54 7.58
CA LYS A 47 -3.41 -2.61 8.22
C LYS A 47 -2.59 -1.34 8.00
N LEU A 48 -2.54 -0.82 6.77
CA LEU A 48 -1.88 0.45 6.46
C LEU A 48 -2.54 1.61 7.22
N LEU A 49 -3.88 1.67 7.26
CA LEU A 49 -4.60 2.71 7.99
C LEU A 49 -4.27 2.69 9.48
N LEU A 50 -4.25 1.51 10.10
CA LEU A 50 -3.85 1.34 11.50
C LEU A 50 -2.43 1.85 11.75
N ARG A 51 -1.46 1.46 10.91
CA ARG A 51 -0.06 1.93 11.05
C ARG A 51 0.06 3.43 10.88
N ARG A 52 -0.73 4.05 9.99
CA ARG A 52 -0.78 5.50 9.83
C ARG A 52 -1.36 6.20 11.06
N ILE A 53 -2.44 5.68 11.64
CA ILE A 53 -3.00 6.22 12.90
C ILE A 53 -1.96 6.16 14.02
N GLN A 54 -1.24 5.04 14.16
CA GLN A 54 -0.17 4.89 15.16
C GLN A 54 0.96 5.91 14.94
N LEU A 55 1.39 6.08 13.69
CA LEU A 55 2.42 7.05 13.31
C LEU A 55 1.97 8.49 13.60
N ASP A 56 0.74 8.85 13.24
CA ASP A 56 0.21 10.21 13.43
C ASP A 56 0.06 10.56 14.92
N LEU A 57 -0.40 9.62 15.75
CA LEU A 57 -0.46 9.80 17.21
C LEU A 57 0.93 9.98 17.83
N SER A 58 1.94 9.24 17.34
CA SER A 58 3.32 9.40 17.82
C SER A 58 3.92 10.75 17.42
N ASN A 59 3.69 11.22 16.19
CA ASN A 59 4.17 12.52 15.71
C ASN A 59 3.52 13.70 16.45
N GLY A 60 2.26 13.57 16.89
CA GLY A 60 1.60 14.58 17.73
C GLY A 60 2.21 14.73 19.12
N SER A 61 2.93 13.70 19.60
CA SER A 61 3.58 13.68 20.92
C SER A 61 5.06 14.08 20.90
N ALA A 62 5.70 14.02 19.73
CA ALA A 62 7.14 14.25 19.57
C ALA A 62 7.41 15.53 18.76
N GLN A 63 7.68 16.64 19.45
CA GLN A 63 8.48 17.70 18.84
C GLN A 63 9.94 17.28 18.96
N MET A 64 10.51 16.57 17.99
CA MET A 64 11.97 16.58 17.80
C MET A 64 12.38 15.95 16.47
N GLU A 65 13.33 16.65 15.85
CA GLU A 65 14.13 16.22 14.71
C GLU A 65 14.83 14.90 15.02
N GLU A 66 14.48 13.83 14.31
CA GLU A 66 15.28 12.62 14.32
C GLU A 66 15.62 12.23 12.88
N SER A 67 16.93 12.17 12.60
CA SER A 67 17.53 11.85 11.31
C SER A 67 17.38 10.38 10.90
N THR A 68 16.73 9.56 11.75
CA THR A 68 16.50 8.13 11.54
C THR A 68 15.00 7.84 11.42
N PRO A 69 14.54 7.00 10.47
CA PRO A 69 13.13 6.66 10.38
C PRO A 69 12.66 5.96 11.66
N SER A 70 11.63 6.51 12.31
CA SER A 70 10.97 5.86 13.46
C SER A 70 10.52 4.42 13.09
N PRO A 71 10.58 3.45 14.01
CA PRO A 71 10.04 2.11 13.79
C PRO A 71 8.60 2.10 13.26
N LEU A 72 7.76 3.03 13.74
CA LEU A 72 6.39 3.19 13.27
C LEU A 72 6.32 3.62 11.80
N HIS A 73 7.27 4.46 11.36
CA HIS A 73 7.37 4.82 9.96
C HIS A 73 7.72 3.60 9.09
N MET A 74 8.68 2.78 9.53
CA MET A 74 9.06 1.56 8.82
C MET A 74 7.90 0.56 8.73
N HIS A 75 7.09 0.40 9.80
CA HIS A 75 5.91 -0.46 9.77
C HIS A 75 4.83 0.04 8.79
N ALA A 76 4.58 1.34 8.76
CA ALA A 76 3.65 1.95 7.81
C ALA A 76 4.17 1.83 6.36
N GLN A 77 5.47 2.03 6.14
CA GLN A 77 6.10 1.85 4.83
C GLN A 77 5.96 0.42 4.34
N ARG A 78 6.32 -0.58 5.16
CA ARG A 78 6.18 -2.00 4.81
C ARG A 78 4.72 -2.35 4.47
N SER A 79 3.76 -1.81 5.21
CA SER A 79 2.34 -2.05 4.93
C SER A 79 1.91 -1.46 3.57
N ALA A 80 2.52 -0.36 3.13
CA ALA A 80 2.29 0.21 1.81
C ALA A 80 3.02 -0.57 0.69
N GLU A 81 4.21 -1.11 0.98
CA GLU A 81 4.93 -2.01 0.08
C GLU A 81 4.14 -3.31 -0.13
N ASP A 82 3.53 -3.88 0.92
CA ASP A 82 2.69 -5.08 0.80
C ASP A 82 1.51 -4.89 -0.17
N ILE A 83 0.90 -3.70 -0.19
CA ILE A 83 -0.13 -3.34 -1.18
C ILE A 83 0.48 -3.30 -2.59
N THR A 84 1.67 -2.73 -2.74
CA THR A 84 2.37 -2.68 -4.03
C THR A 84 2.67 -4.07 -4.57
N HIS A 85 3.23 -4.95 -3.74
CA HIS A 85 3.51 -6.33 -4.12
C HIS A 85 2.24 -7.07 -4.53
N LEU A 86 1.12 -6.89 -3.80
CA LEU A 86 -0.16 -7.46 -4.20
C LEU A 86 -0.56 -7.02 -5.62
N ILE A 87 -0.50 -5.71 -5.91
CA ILE A 87 -0.90 -5.19 -7.24
C ILE A 87 0.01 -5.71 -8.35
N GLN A 88 1.30 -5.89 -8.08
CA GLN A 88 2.27 -6.46 -9.02
C GLN A 88 2.05 -7.94 -9.28
N GLU A 89 1.58 -8.69 -8.29
CA GLU A 89 1.29 -10.13 -8.40
C GLU A 89 -0.04 -10.44 -9.09
N LEU A 90 -0.88 -9.42 -9.37
CA LEU A 90 -2.15 -9.64 -10.02
C LEU A 90 -1.98 -10.19 -11.44
N ASP A 91 -2.72 -11.24 -11.74
CA ASP A 91 -2.82 -11.82 -13.07
C ASP A 91 -4.04 -11.31 -13.84
N GLU A 92 -4.14 -11.72 -15.11
CA GLU A 92 -5.25 -11.37 -16.00
C GLU A 92 -6.63 -11.73 -15.41
N THR A 93 -6.75 -12.89 -14.73
CA THR A 93 -8.03 -13.35 -14.19
C THR A 93 -8.53 -12.42 -13.09
N GLN A 94 -7.62 -11.91 -12.27
CA GLN A 94 -7.94 -10.99 -11.19
C GLN A 94 -8.19 -9.58 -11.72
N LEU A 95 -7.43 -9.14 -12.73
CA LEU A 95 -7.56 -7.80 -13.33
C LEU A 95 -8.86 -7.64 -14.12
N GLN A 96 -9.31 -8.70 -14.80
CA GLN A 96 -10.61 -8.74 -15.48
C GLN A 96 -11.79 -9.02 -14.52
N GLY A 97 -11.49 -9.39 -13.27
CA GLY A 97 -12.48 -9.64 -12.24
C GLY A 97 -13.12 -8.36 -11.70
N PHE A 98 -14.18 -8.52 -10.92
CA PHE A 98 -14.80 -7.40 -10.22
C PHE A 98 -13.88 -6.86 -9.11
N TRP A 99 -13.76 -5.53 -9.03
CA TRP A 99 -13.06 -4.84 -7.95
C TRP A 99 -13.97 -3.86 -7.22
N ILE A 100 -13.81 -3.78 -5.90
CA ILE A 100 -14.55 -2.83 -5.08
C ILE A 100 -13.97 -1.42 -5.32
N PRO A 101 -14.78 -0.41 -5.73
CA PRO A 101 -14.26 0.92 -6.10
C PRO A 101 -13.43 1.61 -5.02
N VAL A 102 -13.67 1.32 -3.74
CA VAL A 102 -12.90 1.87 -2.61
C VAL A 102 -11.41 1.55 -2.70
N HIS A 103 -11.02 0.47 -3.38
CA HIS A 103 -9.64 0.06 -3.51
C HIS A 103 -8.79 1.02 -4.35
N ALA A 104 -9.40 1.78 -5.25
CA ALA A 104 -8.71 2.85 -5.98
C ALA A 104 -8.10 3.87 -5.00
N PHE A 105 -8.81 4.18 -3.91
CA PHE A 105 -8.30 5.04 -2.84
C PHE A 105 -7.22 4.35 -2.02
N SER A 106 -7.38 3.07 -1.66
CA SER A 106 -6.38 2.31 -0.89
C SER A 106 -5.02 2.28 -1.61
N ILE A 107 -5.04 1.98 -2.91
CA ILE A 107 -3.86 1.98 -3.79
C ILE A 107 -3.23 3.37 -3.82
N THR A 108 -4.04 4.41 -4.06
CA THR A 108 -3.56 5.80 -4.10
C THR A 108 -2.92 6.21 -2.78
N SER A 109 -3.54 5.88 -1.64
CA SER A 109 -3.04 6.14 -0.31
C SER A 109 -1.68 5.48 -0.07
N ALA A 110 -1.50 4.22 -0.49
CA ALA A 110 -0.24 3.49 -0.37
C ALA A 110 0.87 4.14 -1.22
N THR A 111 0.60 4.37 -2.51
CA THR A 111 1.55 5.02 -3.43
C THR A 111 1.99 6.39 -2.92
N MET A 112 1.03 7.22 -2.49
CA MET A 112 1.29 8.55 -1.97
C MET A 112 2.04 8.53 -0.63
N PHE A 113 1.90 7.47 0.17
CA PHE A 113 2.70 7.29 1.38
C PHE A 113 4.16 7.00 1.01
N LEU A 114 4.40 6.07 0.09
CA LEU A 114 5.74 5.69 -0.37
C LEU A 114 6.48 6.85 -1.04
N LEU A 115 5.80 7.62 -1.90
CA LEU A 115 6.37 8.84 -2.51
C LEU A 115 6.83 9.84 -1.43
N ARG A 116 5.98 10.13 -0.44
CA ARG A 116 6.34 11.07 0.64
C ARG A 116 7.46 10.54 1.52
N SER A 117 7.45 9.23 1.82
CA SER A 117 8.51 8.57 2.56
C SER A 117 9.85 8.71 1.85
N GLY A 118 9.89 8.40 0.54
CA GLY A 118 11.09 8.54 -0.26
C GLY A 118 11.59 9.99 -0.33
N LEU A 119 10.71 10.98 -0.54
CA LEU A 119 11.12 12.39 -0.62
C LEU A 119 11.73 12.94 0.68
N ARG A 120 11.45 12.32 1.83
CA ARG A 120 12.06 12.69 3.12
C ARG A 120 13.50 12.17 3.24
N MET A 121 13.89 11.13 2.51
CA MET A 121 15.21 10.48 2.59
C MET A 121 16.27 11.10 1.65
N LYS A 122 16.18 12.41 1.33
CA LYS A 122 17.10 13.09 0.40
C LYS A 122 18.56 12.91 0.84
N GLY A 123 19.37 12.31 -0.04
CA GLY A 123 20.83 12.12 0.16
C GLY A 123 21.29 10.65 0.20
N ASN A 124 20.37 9.69 0.23
CA ASN A 124 20.72 8.27 0.16
C ASN A 124 20.49 7.73 -1.26
N ASN A 125 21.55 7.30 -1.96
CA ASN A 125 21.51 6.76 -3.33
C ASN A 125 20.70 5.46 -3.50
N ARG A 126 20.02 4.99 -2.45
CA ARG A 126 19.17 3.79 -2.41
C ARG A 126 17.82 4.09 -1.79
N ASN A 127 17.07 4.98 -2.43
CA ASN A 127 15.76 5.38 -1.94
C ASN A 127 14.69 4.33 -2.28
N MET A 128 14.72 3.20 -1.55
CA MET A 128 13.86 2.05 -1.77
C MET A 128 12.35 2.39 -1.85
N PRO A 129 11.75 3.17 -0.91
CA PRO A 129 10.32 3.49 -1.01
C PRO A 129 9.98 4.31 -2.27
N LEU A 130 10.89 5.15 -2.75
CA LEU A 130 10.69 5.90 -3.98
C LEU A 130 10.70 4.99 -5.22
N HIS A 131 11.59 3.99 -5.24
CA HIS A 131 11.64 2.97 -6.29
C HIS A 131 10.35 2.13 -6.30
N VAL A 132 9.92 1.65 -5.13
CA VAL A 132 8.67 0.86 -5.02
C VAL A 132 7.45 1.67 -5.49
N ALA A 133 7.39 2.97 -5.17
CA ALA A 133 6.33 3.83 -5.67
C ALA A 133 6.36 3.98 -7.21
N LYS A 134 7.54 4.10 -7.81
CA LYS A 134 7.70 4.15 -9.27
C LYS A 134 7.25 2.83 -9.92
N ASP A 135 7.64 1.69 -9.34
CA ASP A 135 7.22 0.38 -9.83
C ASP A 135 5.70 0.19 -9.73
N MET A 136 5.09 0.65 -8.64
CA MET A 136 3.63 0.67 -8.48
C MET A 136 2.97 1.47 -9.60
N ILE A 137 3.42 2.70 -9.88
CA ILE A 137 2.85 3.55 -10.94
C ILE A 137 2.99 2.87 -12.32
N ASN A 138 4.15 2.32 -12.63
CA ASN A 138 4.38 1.60 -13.89
C ASN A 138 3.46 0.38 -14.01
N THR A 139 3.27 -0.37 -12.92
CA THR A 139 2.36 -1.52 -12.86
C THR A 139 0.93 -1.09 -13.12
N LEU A 140 0.47 -0.01 -12.47
CA LEU A 140 -0.87 0.54 -12.66
C LEU A 140 -1.11 1.02 -14.09
N GLN A 141 -0.11 1.65 -14.72
CA GLN A 141 -0.18 2.05 -16.13
C GLN A 141 -0.30 0.82 -17.04
N ALA A 142 0.49 -0.22 -16.80
CA ALA A 142 0.43 -1.45 -17.57
C ALA A 142 -0.92 -2.17 -17.43
N HIS A 143 -1.44 -2.28 -16.21
CA HIS A 143 -2.74 -2.88 -15.93
C HIS A 143 -3.88 -2.12 -16.60
N ARG A 144 -3.87 -0.78 -16.51
CA ARG A 144 -4.84 0.08 -17.19
C ARG A 144 -4.79 -0.08 -18.72
N GLN A 145 -3.59 -0.08 -19.31
CA GLN A 145 -3.43 -0.16 -20.77
C GLN A 145 -3.77 -1.53 -21.35
N ARG A 146 -3.54 -2.62 -20.60
CA ARG A 146 -3.73 -3.99 -21.08
C ARG A 146 -5.12 -4.55 -20.78
N PHE A 147 -5.71 -4.16 -19.66
CA PHE A 147 -6.94 -4.78 -19.15
C PHE A 147 -8.05 -3.77 -18.86
N ASP A 148 -7.87 -2.49 -19.22
CA ASP A 148 -8.80 -1.40 -18.89
C ASP A 148 -9.13 -1.35 -17.39
N TRP A 149 -8.14 -1.66 -16.54
CA TRP A 149 -8.32 -1.75 -15.09
C TRP A 149 -8.52 -0.36 -14.47
N ASP A 150 -9.78 0.08 -14.43
CA ASP A 150 -10.26 1.39 -14.00
C ASP A 150 -9.89 1.75 -12.55
N ILE A 151 -9.68 0.75 -11.70
CA ILE A 151 -9.19 0.93 -10.33
C ILE A 151 -7.86 1.69 -10.27
N ALA A 152 -7.04 1.60 -11.31
CA ALA A 152 -5.77 2.33 -11.42
C ALA A 152 -5.96 3.85 -11.62
N ASP A 153 -7.08 4.29 -12.19
CA ASP A 153 -7.28 5.65 -12.70
C ASP A 153 -7.10 6.70 -11.60
N ASN A 154 -7.67 6.46 -10.42
CA ASN A 154 -7.57 7.39 -9.31
C ASN A 154 -6.10 7.63 -8.94
N CYS A 155 -5.30 6.57 -8.82
CA CYS A 155 -3.90 6.70 -8.44
C CYS A 155 -3.09 7.39 -9.54
N LEU A 156 -3.31 7.02 -10.80
CA LEU A 156 -2.59 7.57 -11.95
C LEU A 156 -2.88 9.06 -12.14
N ALA A 157 -4.13 9.49 -11.96
CA ALA A 157 -4.48 10.91 -11.99
C ALA A 157 -3.70 11.70 -10.93
N HIS A 158 -3.64 11.22 -9.70
CA HIS A 158 -2.90 11.89 -8.62
C HIS A 158 -1.37 11.85 -8.78
N CYS A 159 -0.84 10.84 -9.48
CA CYS A 159 0.60 10.66 -9.66
C CYS A 159 1.14 11.37 -10.92
N SER A 160 0.32 11.62 -11.94
CA SER A 160 0.75 12.27 -13.20
C SER A 160 1.52 13.58 -12.95
N ASP A 161 0.93 14.50 -12.19
CA ASP A 161 1.56 15.77 -11.78
C ASP A 161 2.82 15.58 -10.94
N LEU A 162 2.92 14.50 -10.16
CA LEU A 162 4.04 14.23 -9.26
C LEU A 162 5.23 13.61 -9.98
N VAL A 163 4.97 12.70 -10.93
CA VAL A 163 6.01 12.06 -11.75
C VAL A 163 6.72 13.12 -12.60
N GLU A 164 5.96 14.03 -13.23
CA GLU A 164 6.51 15.15 -14.01
C GLU A 164 7.36 16.09 -13.14
N LYS A 165 6.87 16.46 -11.95
CA LYS A 165 7.59 17.37 -11.03
C LYS A 165 8.84 16.75 -10.41
N LEU A 166 8.89 15.43 -10.29
CA LEU A 166 10.00 14.70 -9.69
C LEU A 166 11.07 14.30 -10.72
N GLY A 167 10.88 14.60 -12.01
CA GLY A 167 11.85 14.30 -13.07
C GLY A 167 12.15 12.80 -13.19
N MET A 168 11.17 11.95 -12.87
CA MET A 168 11.34 10.49 -12.85
C MET A 168 11.46 9.85 -14.23
N ASP A 169 11.37 10.66 -15.28
CA ASP A 169 11.46 10.26 -16.68
C ASP A 169 12.90 9.91 -17.12
N ASN A 170 13.94 10.25 -16.34
CA ASN A 170 15.35 10.06 -16.70
C ASN A 170 16.23 9.39 -15.61
N LEU A 171 15.66 8.45 -14.85
CA LEU A 171 16.40 7.54 -13.95
C LEU A 171 16.10 6.09 -14.28
#